data_AF-S6V1E6-F1
#
_entry.id   AF-S6V1E6-F1
#
_cell.length_a   1.000
_cell.length_b   1.000
_cell.length_c   1.000
_cell.angle_alpha   90.00
_cell.angle_beta   90.00
_cell.angle_gamma   90.00
#
_symmetry.space_group_name_H-M   'P 1'
#
loop_
_entity.id
_entity.type
_entity.pdbx_description
1 polymer ?
#
loop_
_entity_poly.entity_id
_entity_poly.type
_entity_poly.pdbx_seq_one_letter_code
_entity_poly.pdbx_strand_id
1 'polypeptide(L)'
;MPLATLIRRSSLPCPAVSVEQALQLLAQHYGLSGTLKTLGSQQDRNFLLETDKRRYVLKICHGAYSTRELMAQHAALQHLASHRAVSVPGVIRANDTEQLLSVDVDGQAVHVRLLEFIDGQSLGHVGHLSHDIVVGLG
;
A
#
# COMPACT_ATOMS: atom_id res chain seq x y z
N MET A 1 5.82 -5.16 -20.98
CA MET A 1 4.74 -6.06 -20.49
C MET A 1 3.70 -6.19 -21.59
N PRO A 2 3.24 -7.40 -21.95
CA PRO A 2 2.21 -7.59 -22.99
C PRO A 2 0.84 -7.03 -22.58
N LEU A 3 0.04 -6.58 -23.56
CA LEU A 3 -1.31 -6.05 -23.31
C LEU A 3 -2.24 -7.06 -22.62
N ALA A 4 -2.14 -8.34 -22.98
CA ALA A 4 -2.91 -9.41 -22.34
C ALA A 4 -2.63 -9.53 -20.83
N THR A 5 -1.40 -9.25 -20.40
CA THR A 5 -1.02 -9.24 -18.98
C THR A 5 -1.67 -8.07 -18.24
N LEU A 6 -1.72 -6.89 -18.86
CA LEU A 6 -2.41 -5.71 -18.32
C LEU A 6 -3.91 -5.97 -18.15
N ILE A 7 -4.57 -6.43 -19.21
CA ILE A 7 -6.02 -6.72 -19.21
C ILE A 7 -6.36 -7.70 -18.10
N ARG A 8 -5.62 -8.82 -18.02
CA ARG A 8 -5.82 -9.83 -16.97
C ARG A 8 -5.64 -9.24 -15.57
N ARG A 9 -4.59 -8.46 -15.32
CA ARG A 9 -4.37 -7.85 -14.00
C ARG A 9 -5.48 -6.88 -13.62
N SER A 10 -5.95 -6.07 -14.58
CA SER A 10 -7.02 -5.11 -14.34
C SER A 10 -8.39 -5.75 -14.11
N SER A 11 -8.61 -6.98 -14.59
CA SER A 11 -9.87 -7.71 -14.40
C SER A 11 -9.91 -8.55 -13.12
N LEU A 12 -8.80 -8.70 -12.40
CA LEU A 12 -8.79 -9.46 -11.15
C LEU A 12 -9.50 -8.68 -10.05
N PRO A 13 -10.37 -9.31 -9.24
CA PRO A 13 -10.89 -8.68 -8.03
C PRO A 13 -9.74 -8.42 -7.05
N CYS A 14 -9.95 -7.52 -6.08
CA CYS A 14 -8.98 -7.34 -4.99
C CYS A 14 -8.70 -8.68 -4.27
N PRO A 15 -7.46 -8.92 -3.79
CA PRO A 15 -7.13 -10.10 -3.00
C PRO A 15 -8.09 -10.27 -1.82
N ALA A 16 -8.52 -11.51 -1.56
CA ALA A 16 -9.48 -11.84 -0.53
C ALA A 16 -8.79 -12.03 0.82
N VAL A 17 -8.13 -10.98 1.31
CA VAL A 17 -7.44 -10.98 2.61
C VAL A 17 -8.32 -10.31 3.67
N SER A 18 -8.60 -11.06 4.74
CA SER A 18 -9.39 -10.61 5.88
C SER A 18 -8.61 -9.64 6.77
N VAL A 19 -9.31 -8.96 7.68
CA VAL A 19 -8.67 -8.08 8.67
C VAL A 19 -7.77 -8.87 9.62
N GLU A 20 -8.22 -10.05 10.04
CA GLU A 20 -7.51 -10.96 10.94
C GLU A 20 -6.21 -11.46 10.30
N GLN A 21 -6.27 -11.89 9.04
CA GLN A 21 -5.09 -12.29 8.28
C GLN A 21 -4.10 -11.14 8.11
N ALA A 22 -4.59 -9.94 7.80
CA ALA A 22 -3.76 -8.75 7.69
C ALA A 22 -3.07 -8.39 9.03
N LEU A 23 -3.78 -8.52 10.16
CA LEU A 23 -3.19 -8.35 11.50
C LEU A 23 -2.12 -9.40 11.80
N GLN A 24 -2.35 -10.67 11.42
CA GLN A 24 -1.36 -11.74 11.58
C GLN A 24 -0.09 -11.45 10.78
N LEU A 25 -0.22 -11.01 9.53
CA LEU A 25 0.92 -10.62 8.69
C LEU A 25 1.71 -9.46 9.32
N LEU A 26 1.01 -8.45 9.85
CA LEU A 26 1.63 -7.31 10.54
C LEU A 26 2.38 -7.72 11.81
N ALA A 27 1.76 -8.57 12.63
CA ALA A 27 2.39 -9.06 13.86
C ALA A 27 3.62 -9.93 13.56
N GLN A 28 3.49 -10.87 12.61
CA GLN A 28 4.54 -11.84 12.29
C GLN A 28 5.74 -11.20 11.59
N HIS A 29 5.51 -10.31 10.64
CA HIS A 29 6.58 -9.80 9.76
C HIS A 29 7.03 -8.38 10.08
N TYR A 30 6.24 -7.60 10.81
CA TYR A 30 6.59 -6.21 11.15
C TYR A 30 6.64 -5.98 12.67
N GLY A 31 6.22 -6.94 13.50
CA GLY A 31 6.12 -6.76 14.94
C GLY A 31 5.11 -5.68 15.33
N LEU A 32 4.11 -5.41 14.47
CA LEU A 32 3.13 -4.35 14.66
C LEU A 32 1.75 -4.92 15.01
N SER A 33 1.06 -4.22 15.91
CA SER A 33 -0.32 -4.49 16.31
C SER A 33 -1.09 -3.18 16.41
N GLY A 34 -2.42 -3.25 16.27
CA GLY A 34 -3.29 -2.08 16.35
C GLY A 34 -4.65 -2.33 15.72
N THR A 35 -5.35 -1.25 15.38
CA THR A 35 -6.65 -1.32 14.72
C THR A 35 -6.47 -1.20 13.21
N LEU A 36 -7.09 -2.10 12.44
CA LEU A 36 -7.13 -2.01 10.98
C LEU A 36 -8.46 -1.47 10.48
N LYS A 37 -8.39 -0.51 9.56
CA LYS A 37 -9.53 -0.04 8.77
C LYS A 37 -9.28 -0.32 7.29
N THR A 38 -10.25 -0.94 6.62
CA THR A 38 -10.16 -1.13 5.16
C THR A 38 -10.23 0.23 4.46
N LEU A 39 -9.31 0.48 3.54
CA LEU A 39 -9.32 1.63 2.65
C LEU A 39 -9.90 1.22 1.29
N GLY A 40 -10.61 2.15 0.66
CA GLY A 40 -11.11 1.95 -0.71
C GLY A 40 -9.96 1.73 -1.69
N SER A 41 -10.13 0.77 -2.60
CA SER A 41 -9.14 0.46 -3.62
C SER A 41 -9.80 -0.36 -4.74
N GLN A 42 -9.22 -0.31 -5.93
CA GLN A 42 -9.71 -1.02 -7.11
C GLN A 42 -9.01 -2.38 -7.31
N GLN A 43 -7.69 -2.44 -7.09
CA GLN A 43 -6.86 -3.61 -7.44
C GLN A 43 -6.12 -4.20 -6.24
N ASP A 44 -5.69 -3.36 -5.31
CA ASP A 44 -5.00 -3.77 -4.09
C ASP A 44 -5.99 -3.86 -2.93
N ARG A 45 -5.77 -4.75 -1.97
CA ARG A 45 -6.41 -4.66 -0.66
C ARG A 45 -5.56 -3.73 0.21
N ASN A 46 -6.09 -2.54 0.50
CA ASN A 46 -5.41 -1.53 1.30
C ASN A 46 -6.03 -1.44 2.70
N PHE A 47 -5.19 -1.39 3.73
CA PHE A 47 -5.63 -1.15 5.11
C PHE A 47 -4.84 -0.01 5.74
N LEU A 48 -5.53 0.83 6.50
CA LEU A 48 -4.94 1.75 7.45
C LEU A 48 -4.72 1.01 8.77
N LEU A 49 -3.48 0.90 9.20
CA LEU A 49 -3.12 0.45 10.54
C LEU A 49 -2.93 1.65 11.45
N GLU A 50 -3.70 1.70 12.52
CA GLU A 50 -3.54 2.67 13.60
C GLU A 50 -2.90 1.97 14.80
N THR A 51 -1.71 2.42 15.18
CA THR A 51 -0.99 1.99 16.39
C THR A 51 -0.92 3.15 17.38
N ASP A 52 -0.51 2.89 18.62
CA ASP A 52 -0.36 3.93 19.65
C ASP A 52 0.64 5.04 19.27
N LYS A 53 1.58 4.74 18.37
CA LYS A 53 2.69 5.65 18.02
C LYS A 53 2.51 6.30 16.66
N ARG A 54 2.09 5.52 15.66
CA ARG A 54 2.11 5.90 14.24
C ARG A 54 1.03 5.18 13.45
N ARG A 55 0.75 5.71 12.26
CA ARG A 55 -0.15 5.11 11.29
C ARG A 55 0.62 4.59 10.07
N TYR A 56 0.12 3.50 9.51
CA TYR A 56 0.72 2.86 8.34
C TYR A 56 -0.35 2.48 7.33
N VAL A 57 0.05 2.33 6.07
CA VAL A 57 -0.79 1.78 5.02
C VAL A 57 -0.22 0.42 4.61
N LEU A 58 -0.96 -0.64 4.94
CA LEU A 58 -0.68 -1.99 4.45
C LEU A 58 -1.32 -2.13 3.07
N LYS A 59 -0.52 -2.50 2.07
CA LYS A 59 -0.97 -2.76 0.70
C LYS A 59 -0.71 -4.21 0.34
N ILE A 60 -1.75 -4.90 -0.12
CA ILE A 60 -1.67 -6.29 -0.54
C ILE A 60 -2.18 -6.42 -1.97
N CYS A 61 -1.34 -6.90 -2.89
CA CYS A 61 -1.72 -7.16 -4.27
C CYS A 61 -1.52 -8.63 -4.62
N HIS A 62 -2.09 -9.08 -5.74
CA HIS A 62 -1.91 -10.45 -6.22
C HIS A 62 -0.44 -10.76 -6.53
N GLY A 63 -0.02 -12.02 -6.31
CA GLY A 63 1.32 -12.52 -6.65
C GLY A 63 1.62 -12.53 -8.16
N ALA A 64 0.61 -12.31 -9.00
CA ALA A 64 0.79 -12.11 -10.44
C ALA A 64 1.39 -10.73 -10.80
N TYR A 65 1.47 -9.80 -9.84
CA TYR A 65 2.17 -8.53 -10.02
C TYR A 65 3.68 -8.73 -10.11
N SER A 66 4.35 -7.90 -10.90
CA SER A 66 5.79 -8.05 -11.08
C SER A 66 6.50 -7.49 -9.87
N THR A 67 7.24 -8.33 -9.16
CA THR A 67 8.10 -7.90 -8.05
C THR A 67 9.07 -6.80 -8.49
N ARG A 68 9.58 -6.85 -9.73
CA ARG A 68 10.43 -5.79 -10.31
C ARG A 68 9.70 -4.44 -10.41
N GLU A 69 8.44 -4.44 -10.81
CA GLU A 69 7.63 -3.21 -10.90
C GLU A 69 7.33 -2.64 -9.51
N LEU A 70 7.02 -3.51 -8.54
CA LEU A 70 6.79 -3.12 -7.15
C LEU A 70 8.07 -2.54 -6.51
N MET A 71 9.22 -3.17 -6.75
CA MET A 71 10.52 -2.68 -6.28
C MET A 71 10.92 -1.36 -6.95
N ALA A 72 10.60 -1.17 -8.24
CA ALA A 72 10.81 0.12 -8.91
C ALA A 72 10.00 1.25 -8.24
N GLN A 73 8.77 0.97 -7.79
CA GLN A 73 7.99 1.94 -7.02
C GLN A 73 8.67 2.28 -5.68
N HIS A 74 9.21 1.29 -4.95
CA HIS A 74 9.98 1.54 -3.73
C HIS A 74 11.23 2.38 -3.98
N ALA A 75 11.98 2.07 -5.04
CA ALA A 75 13.15 2.84 -5.41
C ALA A 75 12.78 4.31 -5.74
N ALA A 76 11.66 4.52 -6.44
CA ALA A 76 11.15 5.87 -6.71
C ALA A 76 10.78 6.61 -5.42
N LEU A 77 10.08 5.98 -4.48
CA LEU A 77 9.77 6.56 -3.17
C LEU A 77 11.04 6.93 -2.41
N GLN A 78 12.03 6.04 -2.36
CA GLN A 78 13.30 6.29 -1.70
C GLN A 78 14.08 7.44 -2.35
N HIS A 79 14.08 7.53 -3.68
CA HIS A 79 14.70 8.63 -4.41
C HIS A 79 14.00 9.96 -4.09
N LEU A 80 12.67 9.99 -4.13
CA LEU A 80 11.88 11.19 -3.83
C LEU A 80 11.99 11.62 -2.37
N ALA A 81 12.16 10.69 -1.42
CA ALA A 81 12.36 11.02 0.00
C ALA A 81 13.62 11.87 0.26
N SER A 82 14.61 11.84 -0.66
CA SER A 82 15.78 12.74 -0.59
C SER A 82 15.52 14.16 -1.11
N HIS A 83 14.35 14.42 -1.70
CA HIS A 83 13.96 15.71 -2.28
C HIS A 83 12.89 16.39 -1.43
N ARG A 84 13.18 17.58 -0.89
CA ARG A 84 12.26 18.31 0.01
C ARG A 84 11.00 18.86 -0.67
N ALA A 85 10.92 18.82 -2.00
CA ALA A 85 9.82 19.41 -2.76
C ALA A 85 8.53 18.59 -2.72
N VAL A 86 8.59 17.29 -2.40
CA VAL A 86 7.44 16.39 -2.44
C VAL A 86 7.41 15.52 -1.19
N SER A 87 6.26 15.49 -0.51
CA SER A 87 6.03 14.56 0.59
C SER A 87 5.67 13.19 0.04
N VAL A 88 6.48 12.17 0.34
CA VAL A 88 6.26 10.77 -0.06
C VAL A 88 6.33 9.86 1.16
N PRO A 89 5.59 8.73 1.18
CA PRO A 89 5.64 7.82 2.31
C PRO A 89 6.94 7.03 2.34
N GLY A 90 7.50 6.81 3.52
CA GLY A 90 8.57 5.85 3.73
C GLY A 90 8.10 4.40 3.54
N VAL A 91 9.00 3.55 3.05
CA VAL A 91 8.78 2.09 2.95
C VAL A 91 9.24 1.44 4.25
N ILE A 92 8.34 0.74 4.94
CA ILE A 92 8.66 -0.01 6.15
C ILE A 92 9.12 -1.41 5.75
N ARG A 93 10.27 -1.83 6.27
CA ARG A 93 10.82 -3.16 6.00
C ARG A 93 10.21 -4.19 6.94
N ALA A 94 9.86 -5.34 6.39
CA ALA A 94 9.52 -6.54 7.14
C ALA A 94 10.80 -7.21 7.68
N ASN A 95 10.74 -7.73 8.91
CA ASN A 95 11.86 -8.36 9.61
C ASN A 95 13.14 -7.52 9.53
N ASP A 96 12.99 -6.20 9.53
CA ASP A 96 14.02 -5.17 9.35
C ASP A 96 14.80 -5.19 8.02
N THR A 97 14.58 -6.15 7.12
CA THR A 97 15.38 -6.32 5.90
C THR A 97 14.57 -6.24 4.60
N GLU A 98 13.36 -6.78 4.56
CA GLU A 98 12.61 -6.99 3.32
C GLU A 98 11.65 -5.84 3.02
N GLN A 99 11.80 -5.20 1.86
CA GLN A 99 10.87 -4.14 1.43
C GLN A 99 9.57 -4.70 0.81
N LEU A 100 9.57 -5.96 0.38
CA LEU A 100 8.47 -6.62 -0.32
C LEU A 100 8.36 -8.06 0.16
N LEU A 101 7.28 -8.38 0.86
CA LEU A 101 6.97 -9.75 1.23
C LEU A 101 6.21 -10.44 0.11
N SER A 102 6.54 -11.70 -0.15
CA SER A 102 5.78 -12.58 -1.05
C SER A 102 5.38 -13.81 -0.26
N VAL A 103 4.09 -13.94 0.01
CA VAL A 103 3.54 -14.96 0.91
C VAL A 103 2.29 -15.60 0.30
N ASP A 104 1.92 -16.77 0.82
CA ASP A 104 0.64 -17.39 0.54
C ASP A 104 -0.32 -17.14 1.71
N VAL A 105 -1.53 -16.67 1.40
CA VAL A 105 -2.61 -16.47 2.38
C VAL A 105 -3.81 -17.29 1.90
N ASP A 106 -4.13 -18.36 2.62
CA ASP A 106 -5.21 -19.30 2.28
C ASP A 106 -5.18 -19.80 0.81
N GLY A 107 -3.99 -20.15 0.31
CA GLY A 107 -3.80 -20.62 -1.06
C GLY A 107 -3.75 -19.50 -2.11
N GLN A 108 -3.75 -18.23 -1.69
CA GLN A 108 -3.57 -17.09 -2.57
C GLN A 108 -2.16 -16.52 -2.42
N ALA A 109 -1.35 -16.68 -3.47
CA ALA A 109 -0.08 -15.98 -3.57
C ALA A 109 -0.31 -14.46 -3.65
N VAL A 110 0.26 -13.72 -2.70
CA VAL A 110 0.14 -12.26 -2.60
C VAL A 110 1.49 -11.60 -2.35
N HIS A 111 1.56 -10.33 -2.71
CA HIS A 111 2.65 -9.45 -2.34
C HIS A 111 2.17 -8.44 -1.31
N VAL A 112 2.92 -8.28 -0.23
CA VAL A 112 2.58 -7.42 0.92
C VAL A 112 3.64 -6.34 1.10
N ARG A 113 3.20 -5.10 1.24
CA ARG A 113 4.03 -3.90 1.39
C ARG A 113 3.46 -3.03 2.50
N LEU A 114 4.32 -2.45 3.33
CA LEU A 114 3.91 -1.52 4.37
C LEU A 114 4.56 -0.16 4.13
N LEU A 115 3.73 0.88 4.12
CA LEU A 115 4.16 2.26 3.90
C LEU A 115 3.79 3.12 5.10
N GLU A 116 4.54 4.19 5.34
CA GLU A 116 4.10 5.25 6.26
C GLU A 116 2.78 5.87 5.77
N PHE A 117 1.92 6.22 6.72
CA PHE A 117 0.73 7.01 6.41
C PHE A 117 1.12 8.49 6.24
N ILE A 118 0.61 9.14 5.20
CA ILE A 118 0.72 10.59 5.03
C ILE A 118 -0.51 11.25 5.66
N ASP A 119 -0.27 12.14 6.62
CA ASP A 119 -1.32 12.92 7.24
C ASP A 119 -2.01 13.85 6.25
N GLY A 120 -3.35 13.86 6.29
CA GLY A 120 -4.17 14.69 5.43
C GLY A 120 -5.60 14.22 5.36
N GLN A 121 -6.40 14.91 4.55
CA GLN A 121 -7.79 14.58 4.29
C GLN A 121 -7.94 14.01 2.88
N SER A 122 -8.66 12.88 2.76
CA SER A 122 -9.00 12.32 1.45
C SER A 122 -9.90 13.28 0.67
N LEU A 123 -9.57 13.49 -0.61
CA LEU A 123 -10.38 14.29 -1.53
C LEU A 123 -11.79 13.72 -1.74
N GLY A 124 -12.00 12.42 -1.49
CA GLY A 124 -13.34 11.81 -1.56
C GLY A 124 -14.26 12.19 -0.39
N HIS A 125 -13.74 12.85 0.65
CA HIS A 125 -14.51 13.28 1.82
C HIS A 125 -14.73 14.80 1.88
N VAL A 126 -14.38 15.53 0.82
CA VAL A 126 -14.68 16.96 0.70
C VAL A 126 -15.83 17.14 -0.28
N GLY A 127 -16.85 17.90 0.11
CA GLY A 127 -18.03 18.15 -0.74
C GLY A 127 -17.72 18.99 -1.98
N HIS A 128 -16.63 19.76 -1.94
CA HIS A 128 -16.17 20.61 -3.04
C HIS A 128 -14.66 20.81 -2.94
N LEU A 129 -13.97 20.73 -4.08
CA LEU A 129 -12.56 21.07 -4.20
C LEU A 129 -12.45 22.57 -4.50
N SER A 130 -11.83 23.32 -3.60
CA SER A 130 -11.58 24.76 -3.84
C SER A 130 -10.66 24.97 -5.02
N HIS A 131 -10.74 26.16 -5.63
CA HIS A 131 -9.86 26.55 -6.73
C HIS A 131 -8.38 26.33 -6.39
N ASP A 132 -7.96 26.71 -5.18
CA ASP A 132 -6.58 26.53 -4.72
C ASP A 132 -6.16 25.05 -4.68
N ILE A 133 -7.05 24.15 -4.26
CA ILE A 133 -6.77 22.70 -4.27
C ILE A 133 -6.63 22.20 -5.71
N VAL A 134 -7.51 22.65 -6.62
CA VAL A 134 -7.45 22.26 -8.03
C VAL A 134 -6.15 22.76 -8.68
N VAL A 135 -5.77 24.02 -8.45
CA VAL A 135 -4.50 24.58 -8.94
C VAL A 135 -3.30 23.83 -8.36
N GLY A 136 -3.36 23.43 -7.09
CA GLY A 136 -2.29 22.66 -6.44
C GLY A 136 -2.10 21.24 -6.99
N LEU A 137 -3.10 20.67 -7.67
CA LEU A 137 -3.00 19.35 -8.33
C LEU A 137 -2.28 19.40 -9.69
N GLY A 138 -2.13 20.60 -10.27
CA GLY A 138 -1.55 20.83 -11.60
C GLY A 138 -2.58 21.14 -12.67
#